data_AF-A0A947HB28-F1
#
_entry.id   AF-A0A947HB28-F1
#
_cell.length_a   1.000
_cell.length_b   1.000
_cell.length_c   1.000
_cell.angle_alpha   90.00
_cell.angle_beta   90.00
_cell.angle_gamma   90.00
#
_symmetry.space_group_name_H-M   'P 1'
#
loop_
_entity.id
_entity.type
_entity.pdbx_description
1 polymer ?
#
loop_
_entity_poly.entity_id
_entity_poly.type
_entity_poly.pdbx_seq_one_letter_code
_entity_poly.pdbx_strand_id
1 'polypeptide(L)'
;MTLPERRLLFYALGGGTGHLNRAYALARQVKRQLPSVTPLILSSAPIIPPLLQEGLSLLRLPSASEHQATGLHPRWVQTLLQDYQPDVLVVDCHCNGVWQELGAIWPQLQGKKIFLRRDIQIPQATLSYDLSWLLTPEAEGWLLNRQTNELKSRAQALALLKAEPDLPVVLLAHNGPPPETQAFFLRAYLALQTLPLQLRLVSLVPPGLPELWPLWLNYFPISELLNGVDLLIGGGGVNLLSESRVFGKRSLFCAFERPIDQQALRIMPCDLLKWDADPTEWARQVSEKLAQTPPEPVNGDKTRELAAMIAKMLN
;
A
#
# COMPACT_ATOMS: atom_id res chain seq x y z
N MET A 1 29.43 -13.17 -5.48
CA MET A 1 28.87 -12.40 -4.35
C MET A 1 28.57 -13.37 -3.24
N THR A 2 29.06 -13.13 -2.03
CA THR A 2 28.64 -13.90 -0.85
C THR A 2 27.22 -13.47 -0.48
N LEU A 3 26.34 -14.44 -0.25
CA LEU A 3 25.00 -14.14 0.28
C LEU A 3 25.13 -13.56 1.69
N PRO A 4 24.22 -12.67 2.13
CA PRO A 4 24.25 -12.18 3.49
C PRO A 4 24.01 -13.33 4.47
N GLU A 5 24.61 -13.24 5.66
CA GLU A 5 24.51 -14.25 6.72
C GLU A 5 23.07 -14.46 7.21
N ARG A 6 22.23 -13.42 7.10
CA ARG A 6 20.81 -13.43 7.45
C ARG A 6 19.97 -12.93 6.28
N ARG A 7 19.05 -13.76 5.83
CA ARG A 7 18.31 -13.62 4.57
C ARG A 7 16.83 -13.47 4.85
N LEU A 8 16.35 -12.23 4.76
CA LEU A 8 14.93 -11.90 4.86
C LEU A 8 14.40 -11.60 3.46
N LEU A 9 13.35 -12.33 3.06
CA LEU A 9 12.67 -12.12 1.79
C LEU A 9 11.20 -11.78 2.00
N PHE A 10 10.76 -10.68 1.40
CA PHE A 10 9.34 -10.35 1.25
C PHE A 10 8.89 -10.73 -0.16
N TYR A 11 8.04 -11.74 -0.24
CA TYR A 11 7.32 -12.09 -1.45
C TYR A 11 6.05 -11.25 -1.51
N ALA A 12 6.05 -10.21 -2.34
CA ALA A 12 4.99 -9.21 -2.46
C ALA A 12 4.51 -9.04 -3.90
N LEU A 13 4.33 -10.16 -4.62
CA LEU A 13 3.84 -10.15 -5.99
C LEU A 13 2.33 -9.86 -6.03
N GLY A 14 1.93 -9.09 -7.03
CA GLY A 14 0.56 -8.64 -7.25
C GLY A 14 0.46 -7.53 -8.29
N GLY A 15 -0.76 -7.26 -8.76
CA GLY A 15 -1.00 -6.29 -9.84
C GLY A 15 -0.93 -4.81 -9.44
N GLY A 16 -0.77 -4.48 -8.15
CA GLY A 16 -0.78 -3.11 -7.65
C GLY A 16 0.26 -2.84 -6.57
N THR A 17 0.33 -1.59 -6.11
CA THR A 17 1.36 -1.15 -5.15
C THR A 17 1.06 -1.53 -3.69
N GLY A 18 -0.14 -2.02 -3.38
CA GLY A 18 -0.52 -2.33 -1.99
C GLY A 18 0.39 -3.38 -1.31
N HIS A 19 0.76 -4.44 -2.03
CA HIS A 19 1.68 -5.48 -1.53
C HIS A 19 3.08 -4.92 -1.29
N LEU A 20 3.60 -4.15 -2.25
CA LEU A 20 4.87 -3.45 -2.13
C LEU A 20 4.88 -2.48 -0.93
N ASN A 21 3.80 -1.75 -0.69
CA ASN A 21 3.69 -0.83 0.45
C ASN A 21 3.78 -1.57 1.79
N ARG A 22 3.10 -2.70 1.94
CA ARG A 22 3.16 -3.48 3.20
C ARG A 22 4.52 -4.14 3.40
N ALA A 23 5.11 -4.68 2.33
CA ALA A 23 6.48 -5.17 2.36
C ALA A 23 7.47 -4.08 2.77
N TYR A 24 7.34 -2.88 2.21
CA TYR A 24 8.16 -1.71 2.58
C TYR A 24 8.00 -1.32 4.05
N ALA A 25 6.76 -1.26 4.54
CA ALA A 25 6.45 -0.93 5.92
C ALA A 25 7.21 -1.84 6.89
N LEU A 26 7.12 -3.16 6.69
CA LEU A 26 7.84 -4.15 7.51
C LEU A 26 9.34 -4.12 7.29
N ALA A 27 9.80 -4.14 6.03
CA ALA A 27 11.22 -4.20 5.69
C ALA A 27 12.02 -3.04 6.29
N ARG A 28 11.49 -1.81 6.20
CA ARG A 28 12.11 -0.62 6.81
C ARG A 28 12.21 -0.76 8.32
N GLN A 29 11.17 -1.25 8.99
CA GLN A 29 11.18 -1.39 10.44
C GLN A 29 12.12 -2.52 10.89
N VAL A 30 12.21 -3.63 10.15
CA VAL A 30 13.21 -4.68 10.41
C VAL A 30 14.62 -4.11 10.24
N LYS A 31 14.90 -3.38 9.15
CA LYS A 31 16.22 -2.75 8.91
C LYS A 31 16.63 -1.80 10.03
N ARG A 32 15.69 -1.04 10.60
CA ARG A 32 15.95 -0.17 11.76
C ARG A 32 16.32 -0.95 13.02
N GLN A 33 15.69 -2.10 13.24
CA GLN A 33 15.92 -2.93 14.42
C GLN A 33 17.16 -3.82 14.26
N LEU A 34 17.47 -4.26 13.04
CA LEU A 34 18.62 -5.06 12.67
C LEU A 34 19.34 -4.45 11.46
N PRO A 35 20.20 -3.44 11.67
CA PRO A 35 20.90 -2.74 10.58
C PRO A 35 21.79 -3.65 9.71
N SER A 36 22.24 -4.79 10.22
CA SER A 36 23.05 -5.78 9.48
C SER A 36 22.26 -6.58 8.44
N VAL A 37 20.93 -6.66 8.57
CA VAL A 37 20.07 -7.35 7.61
C VAL A 37 19.77 -6.41 6.44
N THR A 38 19.83 -6.90 5.21
CA THR A 38 19.33 -6.18 4.03
C THR A 38 18.16 -6.97 3.45
N PRO A 39 16.90 -6.56 3.73
CA PRO A 39 15.75 -7.29 3.24
C PRO A 39 15.69 -7.25 1.71
N LEU A 40 15.36 -8.38 1.09
CA LEU A 40 15.02 -8.49 -0.33
C LEU A 40 13.50 -8.47 -0.49
N ILE A 41 12.98 -7.56 -1.30
CA ILE A 41 11.57 -7.50 -1.67
C ILE A 41 11.43 -7.97 -3.11
N LEU A 42 10.61 -8.99 -3.33
CA LEU A 42 10.14 -9.42 -4.64
C LEU A 42 8.80 -8.74 -4.91
N SER A 43 8.71 -7.96 -5.98
CA SER A 43 7.51 -7.21 -6.32
C SER A 43 7.23 -7.28 -7.81
N SER A 44 5.96 -7.35 -8.19
CA SER A 44 5.54 -7.17 -9.59
C SER A 44 4.82 -5.85 -9.82
N ALA A 45 4.97 -4.89 -8.90
CA ALA A 45 4.40 -3.57 -9.06
C ALA A 45 4.91 -2.93 -10.38
N PRO A 46 4.02 -2.30 -11.17
CA PRO A 46 4.41 -1.71 -12.45
C PRO A 46 5.35 -0.52 -12.26
N ILE A 47 5.25 0.17 -11.12
CA ILE A 47 6.09 1.33 -10.79
C ILE A 47 6.67 1.14 -9.39
N ILE A 48 7.98 1.38 -9.29
CA ILE A 48 8.73 1.35 -8.05
C ILE A 48 9.03 2.79 -7.62
N PRO A 49 8.48 3.25 -6.50
CA PRO A 49 8.83 4.55 -5.94
C PRO A 49 10.35 4.70 -5.70
N PRO A 50 10.97 5.84 -6.04
CA PRO A 50 12.41 6.06 -5.81
C PRO A 50 12.85 5.86 -4.35
N LEU A 51 12.02 6.30 -3.39
CA LEU A 51 12.29 6.22 -1.94
C LEU A 51 12.31 4.79 -1.36
N LEU A 52 11.99 3.77 -2.16
CA LEU A 52 12.18 2.37 -1.77
C LEU A 52 13.64 1.92 -1.79
N GLN A 53 14.54 2.70 -2.40
CA GLN A 53 15.92 2.26 -2.65
C GLN A 53 16.88 2.54 -1.48
N GLU A 54 16.45 3.24 -0.43
CA GLU A 54 17.30 3.52 0.72
C GLU A 54 17.39 2.30 1.66
N GLY A 55 18.47 1.54 1.51
CA GLY A 55 18.84 0.45 2.44
C GLY A 55 18.04 -0.84 2.31
N LEU A 56 17.21 -0.97 1.27
CA LEU A 56 16.45 -2.17 0.92
C LEU A 56 16.89 -2.69 -0.44
N SER A 57 16.83 -4.01 -0.63
CA SER A 57 17.00 -4.63 -1.94
C SER A 57 15.63 -4.94 -2.54
N LEU A 58 15.43 -4.59 -3.81
CA LEU A 58 14.18 -4.84 -4.51
C LEU A 58 14.49 -5.51 -5.84
N LEU A 59 13.81 -6.62 -6.11
CA LEU A 59 13.79 -7.27 -7.41
C LEU A 59 12.38 -7.15 -7.99
N ARG A 60 12.26 -6.36 -9.07
CA ARG A 60 11.01 -6.32 -9.83
C ARG A 60 10.93 -7.56 -10.71
N LEU A 61 9.83 -8.27 -10.58
CA LEU A 61 9.48 -9.42 -11.38
C LEU A 61 8.33 -9.06 -12.33
N PRO A 62 8.16 -9.77 -13.46
CA PRO A 62 7.03 -9.50 -14.33
C PRO A 62 5.72 -9.77 -13.59
N SER A 63 4.71 -8.94 -13.85
CA SER A 63 3.34 -9.13 -13.38
C SER A 63 2.67 -10.32 -14.08
N ALA A 64 1.53 -10.78 -13.56
CA ALA A 64 0.77 -11.87 -14.18
C ALA A 64 0.38 -11.56 -15.65
N SER A 65 0.05 -10.30 -15.97
CA SER A 65 -0.25 -9.88 -17.34
C SER A 65 1.00 -9.86 -18.22
N GLU A 66 2.14 -9.39 -17.72
CA GLU A 66 3.43 -9.46 -18.45
C GLU A 66 3.88 -10.91 -18.66
N HIS A 67 3.65 -11.80 -17.70
CA HIS A 67 3.90 -13.23 -17.85
C HIS A 67 3.03 -13.86 -18.94
N GLN A 68 1.74 -13.56 -18.95
CA GLN A 68 0.83 -14.05 -19.98
C GLN A 68 1.25 -13.58 -21.37
N ALA A 69 1.75 -12.35 -21.49
CA ALA A 69 2.22 -11.81 -22.77
C ALA A 69 3.56 -12.41 -23.24
N THR A 70 4.44 -12.80 -22.31
CA THR A 70 5.80 -13.29 -22.63
C THR A 70 5.90 -14.81 -22.70
N GLY A 71 4.95 -15.55 -22.14
CA GLY A 71 4.99 -17.01 -22.05
C GLY A 71 6.05 -17.56 -21.09
N LEU A 72 6.71 -16.71 -20.30
CA LEU A 72 7.73 -17.12 -19.35
C LEU A 72 7.11 -17.91 -18.20
N HIS A 73 7.50 -19.17 -18.04
CA HIS A 73 7.04 -20.02 -16.95
C HIS A 73 7.60 -19.51 -15.60
N PRO A 74 6.80 -19.43 -14.51
CA PRO A 74 7.23 -18.94 -13.20
C PRO A 74 8.25 -19.82 -12.44
N ARG A 75 8.90 -20.81 -13.09
CA ARG A 75 9.91 -21.68 -12.43
C ARG A 75 11.10 -20.88 -11.90
N TRP A 76 11.42 -19.75 -12.51
CA TRP A 76 12.50 -18.90 -12.04
C TRP A 76 12.23 -18.34 -10.62
N VAL A 77 10.97 -18.19 -10.19
CA VAL A 77 10.63 -17.83 -8.79
C VAL A 77 11.08 -18.95 -7.85
N GLN A 78 10.76 -20.20 -8.23
CA GLN A 78 11.12 -21.38 -7.45
C GLN A 78 12.63 -21.52 -7.33
N THR A 79 13.34 -21.41 -8.46
CA THR A 79 14.81 -21.42 -8.49
C THR A 79 15.38 -20.31 -7.61
N LEU A 80 14.87 -19.08 -7.74
CA LEU A 80 15.34 -17.96 -6.92
C LEU A 80 15.16 -18.25 -5.43
N LEU A 81 14.00 -18.77 -5.00
CA LEU A 81 13.76 -19.06 -3.58
C LEU A 81 14.59 -20.24 -3.08
N GLN A 82 14.79 -21.27 -3.91
CA GLN A 82 15.62 -22.44 -3.61
C GLN A 82 17.11 -22.10 -3.53
N ASP A 83 17.59 -21.17 -4.35
CA ASP A 83 18.98 -20.72 -4.33
C ASP A 83 19.21 -19.70 -3.21
N TYR A 84 18.26 -18.78 -3.00
CA TYR A 84 18.35 -17.76 -1.96
C TYR A 84 18.19 -18.36 -0.55
N GLN A 85 17.38 -19.41 -0.36
CA GLN A 85 17.07 -20.05 0.93
C GLN A 85 16.82 -19.04 2.06
N PRO A 86 15.74 -18.22 2.02
CA PRO A 86 15.51 -17.21 3.04
C PRO A 86 15.39 -17.86 4.44
N ASP A 87 16.04 -17.27 5.44
CA ASP A 87 15.89 -17.65 6.85
C ASP A 87 14.50 -17.24 7.38
N VAL A 88 13.97 -16.13 6.82
CA VAL A 88 12.57 -15.73 6.99
C VAL A 88 11.98 -15.33 5.62
N LEU A 89 10.88 -15.96 5.25
CA LEU A 89 10.05 -15.67 4.08
C LEU A 89 8.71 -15.08 4.52
N VAL A 90 8.43 -13.85 4.13
CA VAL A 90 7.13 -13.19 4.35
C VAL A 90 6.37 -13.14 3.04
N VAL A 91 5.21 -13.78 2.97
CA VAL A 91 4.36 -13.83 1.77
C VAL A 91 3.14 -12.94 1.95
N ASP A 92 2.97 -11.97 1.05
CA ASP A 92 1.84 -11.04 1.00
C ASP A 92 1.20 -11.09 -0.38
N CYS A 93 0.45 -12.16 -0.66
CA CYS A 93 -0.29 -12.38 -1.91
C CYS A 93 -1.29 -13.53 -1.72
N HIS A 94 -1.39 -14.44 -2.70
CA HIS A 94 -2.02 -15.74 -2.54
C HIS A 94 -1.12 -16.69 -1.72
N CYS A 95 -1.73 -17.55 -0.91
CA CYS A 95 -1.02 -18.49 -0.02
C CYS A 95 -0.08 -19.46 -0.75
N ASN A 96 -0.28 -19.74 -2.04
CA ASN A 96 0.62 -20.57 -2.86
C ASN A 96 1.41 -19.76 -3.89
N GLY A 97 1.43 -18.44 -3.80
CA GLY A 97 2.00 -17.57 -4.83
C GLY A 97 0.99 -17.22 -5.92
N VAL A 98 1.32 -16.21 -6.74
CA VAL A 98 0.43 -15.69 -7.78
C VAL A 98 0.13 -16.75 -8.86
N TRP A 99 1.06 -17.68 -9.09
CA TRP A 99 0.94 -18.75 -10.06
C TRP A 99 0.90 -20.14 -9.42
N GLN A 100 0.57 -20.21 -8.13
CA GLN A 100 0.60 -21.45 -7.31
C GLN A 100 2.00 -22.10 -7.20
N GLU A 101 3.05 -21.37 -7.57
CA GLU A 101 4.39 -21.90 -7.71
C GLU A 101 5.05 -22.22 -6.38
N LEU A 102 4.57 -21.65 -5.27
CA LEU A 102 5.17 -21.87 -3.97
C LEU A 102 4.79 -23.23 -3.37
N GLY A 103 3.61 -23.77 -3.72
CA GLY A 103 3.12 -25.02 -3.16
C GLY A 103 4.06 -26.22 -3.34
N ALA A 104 4.79 -26.26 -4.47
CA ALA A 104 5.71 -27.35 -4.79
C ALA A 104 7.06 -27.27 -4.04
N ILE A 105 7.42 -26.09 -3.50
CA ILE A 105 8.74 -25.86 -2.89
C ILE A 105 8.69 -25.72 -1.37
N TRP A 106 7.52 -25.70 -0.74
CA TRP A 106 7.38 -25.62 0.72
C TRP A 106 8.24 -26.60 1.52
N PRO A 107 8.32 -27.91 1.16
CA PRO A 107 9.17 -28.84 1.88
C PRO A 107 10.68 -28.56 1.74
N GLN A 108 11.08 -27.76 0.76
CA GLN A 108 12.47 -27.50 0.40
C GLN A 108 13.02 -26.20 1.01
N LEU A 109 12.13 -25.34 1.52
CA LEU A 109 12.51 -24.11 2.20
C LEU A 109 12.65 -24.36 3.70
N GLN A 110 13.85 -24.16 4.24
CA GLN A 110 14.14 -24.45 5.64
C GLN A 110 13.75 -23.31 6.60
N GLY A 111 13.78 -22.06 6.13
CA GLY A 111 13.49 -20.89 6.96
C GLY A 111 12.03 -20.77 7.40
N LYS A 112 11.79 -19.79 8.29
CA LYS A 112 10.48 -19.45 8.82
C LYS A 112 9.60 -18.82 7.76
N LYS A 113 8.33 -19.21 7.72
CA LYS A 113 7.36 -18.80 6.70
C LYS A 113 6.21 -18.05 7.36
N ILE A 114 6.01 -16.81 6.97
CA ILE A 114 4.97 -15.92 7.49
C ILE A 114 4.01 -15.57 6.35
N PHE A 115 2.71 -15.76 6.55
CA PHE A 115 1.70 -15.35 5.59
C PHE A 115 0.94 -14.11 6.08
N LEU A 116 0.96 -13.03 5.30
CA LEU A 116 0.17 -11.83 5.54
C LEU A 116 -1.20 -11.98 4.89
N ARG A 117 -2.22 -12.11 5.72
CA ARG A 117 -3.62 -12.29 5.33
C ARG A 117 -4.39 -10.98 5.40
N ARG A 118 -5.35 -10.86 4.50
CA ARG A 118 -6.32 -9.75 4.47
C ARG A 118 -7.74 -10.23 4.65
N ASP A 119 -8.00 -11.50 4.33
CA ASP A 119 -9.30 -12.12 4.41
C ASP A 119 -9.42 -13.00 5.66
N ILE A 120 -10.59 -12.97 6.28
CA ILE A 120 -10.92 -13.71 7.51
C ILE A 120 -10.90 -15.22 7.25
N GLN A 121 -11.26 -15.65 6.04
CA GLN A 121 -11.20 -17.05 5.65
C GLN A 121 -9.75 -17.54 5.62
N ILE A 122 -9.51 -18.72 6.20
CA ILE A 122 -8.19 -19.36 6.25
C ILE A 122 -8.13 -20.40 5.12
N PRO A 123 -7.34 -20.19 4.05
CA PRO A 123 -7.14 -21.22 3.04
C PRO A 123 -6.44 -22.44 3.65
N GLN A 124 -6.82 -23.67 3.28
CA GLN A 124 -6.16 -24.89 3.77
C GLN A 124 -4.63 -24.90 3.50
N ALA A 125 -4.21 -24.26 2.40
CA ALA A 125 -2.80 -24.12 2.04
C ALA A 125 -1.97 -23.29 3.06
N THR A 126 -2.59 -22.61 4.04
CA THR A 126 -1.83 -21.90 5.08
C THR A 126 -1.13 -22.82 6.07
N LEU A 127 -1.42 -24.13 6.07
CA LEU A 127 -0.74 -25.11 6.93
C LEU A 127 0.77 -25.23 6.67
N SER A 128 1.24 -24.75 5.51
CA SER A 128 2.67 -24.73 5.18
C SER A 128 3.42 -23.53 5.79
N TYR A 129 2.73 -22.62 6.47
CA TYR A 129 3.32 -21.44 7.11
C TYR A 129 3.50 -21.66 8.61
N ASP A 130 4.62 -21.18 9.15
CA ASP A 130 4.85 -21.16 10.60
C ASP A 130 3.92 -20.15 11.30
N LEU A 131 3.63 -19.03 10.64
CA LEU A 131 2.78 -17.96 11.15
C LEU A 131 1.84 -17.42 10.08
N SER A 132 0.66 -16.98 10.51
CA SER A 132 -0.34 -16.39 9.64
C SER A 132 -1.00 -15.18 10.31
N TRP A 133 -0.72 -13.99 9.78
CA TRP A 133 -1.14 -12.72 10.38
C TRP A 133 -2.31 -12.12 9.62
N LEU A 134 -3.45 -11.95 10.29
CA LEU A 134 -4.60 -11.25 9.72
C LEU A 134 -4.46 -9.75 9.98
N LEU A 135 -4.29 -8.98 8.90
CA LEU A 135 -4.06 -7.54 8.95
C LEU A 135 -5.36 -6.74 9.06
N THR A 136 -6.04 -6.87 10.21
CA THR A 136 -7.21 -6.08 10.58
C THR A 136 -7.04 -5.51 11.99
N PRO A 137 -7.73 -4.40 12.36
CA PRO A 137 -7.64 -3.82 13.70
C PRO A 137 -7.91 -4.80 14.82
N GLU A 138 -8.84 -5.73 14.60
CA GLU A 138 -9.30 -6.71 15.57
C GLU A 138 -8.31 -7.88 15.75
N ALA A 139 -7.32 -8.02 14.87
CA ALA A 139 -6.31 -9.08 14.88
C ALA A 139 -4.90 -8.49 15.01
N GLU A 140 -4.08 -8.58 13.96
CA GLU A 140 -2.66 -8.15 13.98
C GLU A 140 -2.50 -6.67 13.58
N GLY A 141 -3.58 -5.89 13.65
CA GLY A 141 -3.60 -4.48 13.26
C GLY A 141 -3.27 -4.24 11.79
N TRP A 142 -2.77 -3.04 11.53
CA TRP A 142 -2.40 -2.57 10.20
C TRP A 142 -0.90 -2.33 10.08
N LEU A 143 -0.44 -2.39 8.83
CA LEU A 143 0.92 -2.06 8.44
C LEU A 143 0.96 -0.66 7.83
N LEU A 144 1.69 0.24 8.46
CA LEU A 144 1.82 1.64 8.05
C LEU A 144 3.23 1.95 7.56
N ASN A 145 3.30 2.76 6.50
CA ASN A 145 4.57 3.19 5.95
C ASN A 145 5.31 4.19 6.83
N ARG A 146 4.65 4.82 7.81
CA ARG A 146 5.23 5.78 8.75
C ARG A 146 4.51 5.69 10.08
N GLN A 147 5.22 5.97 11.15
CA GLN A 147 4.67 6.20 12.48
C GLN A 147 4.31 7.69 12.65
N THR A 148 3.48 8.02 13.64
CA THR A 148 3.02 9.39 13.90
C THR A 148 4.18 10.38 14.10
N ASN A 149 5.28 9.95 14.72
CA ASN A 149 6.48 10.78 14.93
C ASN A 149 7.38 10.90 13.68
N GLU A 150 7.08 10.16 12.61
CA GLU A 150 7.79 10.26 11.32
C GLU A 150 7.06 11.17 10.32
N LEU A 151 5.85 11.61 10.65
CA LEU A 151 5.06 12.47 9.78
C LEU A 151 5.71 13.86 9.68
N LYS A 152 5.62 14.48 8.50
CA LYS A 152 6.06 15.87 8.34
C LYS A 152 5.16 16.76 9.18
N SER A 153 5.70 17.87 9.70
CA SER A 153 4.85 18.93 10.27
C SER A 153 3.87 19.44 9.22
N ARG A 154 2.75 20.05 9.64
CA ARG A 154 1.76 20.61 8.69
C ARG A 154 2.43 21.56 7.69
N ALA A 155 3.31 22.47 8.15
CA ALA A 155 4.01 23.41 7.27
C ALA A 155 4.89 22.71 6.23
N GLN A 156 5.67 21.70 6.64
CA GLN A 156 6.49 20.89 5.72
C GLN A 156 5.63 20.10 4.73
N ALA A 157 4.53 19.51 5.20
CA ALA A 157 3.59 18.78 4.35
C ALA A 157 2.93 19.69 3.32
N LEU A 158 2.47 20.89 3.72
CA LEU A 158 1.90 21.89 2.82
C LEU A 158 2.90 22.34 1.73
N ALA A 159 4.15 22.59 2.11
CA ALA A 159 5.21 22.93 1.15
C ALA A 159 5.43 21.81 0.10
N LEU A 160 5.46 20.54 0.54
CA LEU A 160 5.58 19.39 -0.36
C LEU A 160 4.32 19.18 -1.23
N LEU A 161 3.15 19.46 -0.67
CA LEU A 161 1.86 19.46 -1.37
C LEU A 161 1.72 20.67 -2.32
N LYS A 162 2.67 21.63 -2.29
CA LYS A 162 2.59 22.92 -2.99
C LYS A 162 1.28 23.65 -2.67
N ALA A 163 0.84 23.62 -1.42
CA ALA A 163 -0.43 24.16 -0.98
C ALA A 163 -0.23 25.26 0.07
N GLU A 164 -1.14 26.23 0.07
CA GLU A 164 -1.19 27.34 1.02
C GLU A 164 -2.03 26.98 2.26
N PRO A 165 -1.83 27.64 3.42
CA PRO A 165 -2.53 27.28 4.66
C PRO A 165 -3.95 27.86 4.78
N ASP A 166 -4.37 28.73 3.87
CA ASP A 166 -5.60 29.52 3.91
C ASP A 166 -6.85 28.76 3.46
N LEU A 167 -6.69 27.79 2.57
CA LEU A 167 -7.78 26.96 2.05
C LEU A 167 -7.61 25.49 2.43
N PRO A 168 -8.72 24.75 2.66
CA PRO A 168 -8.66 23.32 2.93
C PRO A 168 -7.94 22.55 1.81
N VAL A 169 -7.03 21.66 2.18
CA VAL A 169 -6.31 20.81 1.22
C VAL A 169 -7.00 19.47 1.08
N VAL A 170 -7.49 19.19 -0.12
CA VAL A 170 -8.07 17.90 -0.50
C VAL A 170 -7.03 17.11 -1.29
N LEU A 171 -6.59 15.98 -0.74
CA LEU A 171 -5.64 15.09 -1.38
C LEU A 171 -6.35 13.90 -2.00
N LEU A 172 -6.20 13.74 -3.31
CA LEU A 172 -6.62 12.54 -4.02
C LEU A 172 -5.45 11.58 -4.17
N ALA A 173 -5.60 10.34 -3.68
CA ALA A 173 -4.58 9.32 -3.74
C ALA A 173 -5.09 8.07 -4.47
N HIS A 174 -4.45 7.73 -5.59
CA HIS A 174 -4.78 6.52 -6.33
C HIS A 174 -3.61 6.00 -7.17
N ASN A 175 -3.39 4.69 -7.15
CA ASN A 175 -2.30 3.98 -7.85
C ASN A 175 -2.81 2.68 -8.47
N GLY A 176 -4.03 2.69 -9.00
CA GLY A 176 -4.61 1.59 -9.76
C GLY A 176 -4.12 1.57 -11.21
N PRO A 177 -4.80 0.82 -12.09
CA PRO A 177 -4.52 0.85 -13.52
C PRO A 177 -4.53 2.28 -14.08
N PRO A 178 -3.67 2.64 -15.06
CA PRO A 178 -3.61 4.01 -15.57
C PRO A 178 -4.95 4.57 -16.06
N PRO A 179 -5.79 3.85 -16.84
CA PRO A 179 -7.07 4.38 -17.30
C PRO A 179 -8.04 4.69 -16.13
N GLU A 180 -8.05 3.85 -15.11
CA GLU A 180 -8.86 4.05 -13.90
C GLU A 180 -8.37 5.26 -13.12
N THR A 181 -7.05 5.37 -12.92
CA THR A 181 -6.43 6.51 -12.22
C THR A 181 -6.76 7.84 -12.91
N GLN A 182 -6.66 7.86 -14.24
CA GLN A 182 -6.97 9.04 -15.04
C GLN A 182 -8.45 9.42 -14.95
N ALA A 183 -9.36 8.46 -15.10
CA ALA A 183 -10.79 8.69 -14.97
C ALA A 183 -11.17 9.21 -13.57
N PHE A 184 -10.54 8.67 -12.53
CA PHE A 184 -10.78 9.08 -11.15
C PHE A 184 -10.36 10.53 -10.92
N PHE A 185 -9.15 10.90 -11.36
CA PHE A 185 -8.64 12.27 -11.21
C PHE A 185 -9.44 13.28 -12.04
N LEU A 186 -9.81 12.94 -13.27
CA LEU A 186 -10.64 13.82 -14.09
C LEU A 186 -12.02 14.07 -13.46
N ARG A 187 -12.70 13.01 -13.00
CA ARG A 187 -14.02 13.15 -12.36
C ARG A 187 -13.95 14.06 -11.14
N ALA A 188 -12.96 13.86 -10.29
CA ALA A 188 -12.78 14.66 -9.11
C ALA A 188 -12.41 16.12 -9.43
N TYR A 189 -11.55 16.34 -10.42
CA TYR A 189 -11.23 17.69 -10.88
C TYR A 189 -12.49 18.42 -11.34
N LEU A 190 -13.30 17.78 -12.19
CA LEU A 190 -14.55 18.37 -12.68
C LEU A 190 -15.53 18.68 -11.55
N ALA A 191 -15.61 17.83 -10.53
CA ALA A 191 -16.48 18.01 -9.38
C ALA A 191 -16.01 19.10 -8.41
N LEU A 192 -14.70 19.27 -8.22
CA LEU A 192 -14.16 20.03 -7.09
C LEU A 192 -13.49 21.34 -7.49
N GLN A 193 -13.21 21.58 -8.78
CA GLN A 193 -12.47 22.77 -9.25
C GLN A 193 -13.15 24.11 -8.93
N THR A 194 -14.46 24.13 -8.66
CA THR A 194 -15.22 25.35 -8.33
C THR A 194 -15.36 25.60 -6.83
N LEU A 195 -14.95 24.65 -5.99
CA LEU A 195 -15.04 24.78 -4.54
C LEU A 195 -13.87 25.61 -3.99
N PRO A 196 -14.06 26.35 -2.87
CA PRO A 196 -13.00 27.12 -2.22
C PRO A 196 -12.04 26.20 -1.45
N LEU A 197 -11.28 25.38 -2.18
CA LEU A 197 -10.34 24.40 -1.65
C LEU A 197 -9.12 24.26 -2.57
N GLN A 198 -8.07 23.61 -2.07
CA GLN A 198 -6.89 23.26 -2.85
C GLN A 198 -6.87 21.76 -3.15
N LEU A 199 -7.06 21.42 -4.42
CA LEU A 199 -7.03 20.04 -4.91
C LEU A 199 -5.60 19.61 -5.22
N ARG A 200 -5.14 18.48 -4.67
CA ARG A 200 -3.85 17.85 -5.02
C ARG A 200 -4.04 16.38 -5.38
N LEU A 201 -3.30 15.92 -6.38
CA LEU A 201 -3.37 14.56 -6.91
C LEU A 201 -2.05 13.85 -6.62
N VAL A 202 -2.07 12.71 -5.94
CA VAL A 202 -0.89 11.88 -5.69
C VAL A 202 -1.05 10.54 -6.37
N SER A 203 -0.11 10.26 -7.26
CA SER A 203 0.04 8.97 -7.93
C SER A 203 1.48 8.81 -8.40
N LEU A 204 1.93 7.56 -8.56
CA LEU A 204 3.19 7.23 -9.20
C LEU A 204 3.11 7.34 -10.73
N VAL A 205 1.90 7.35 -11.28
CA VAL A 205 1.65 7.56 -12.71
C VAL A 205 1.21 9.02 -12.91
N PRO A 206 1.74 9.75 -13.90
CA PRO A 206 1.21 11.07 -14.22
C PRO A 206 -0.25 10.98 -14.70
N PRO A 207 -1.09 12.00 -14.40
CA PRO A 207 -2.40 12.09 -15.01
C PRO A 207 -2.25 12.24 -16.54
N GLY A 208 -3.22 11.67 -17.27
CA GLY A 208 -3.20 11.66 -18.74
C GLY A 208 -3.48 13.03 -19.37
N LEU A 209 -4.07 13.96 -18.62
CA LEU A 209 -4.40 15.31 -19.05
C LEU A 209 -3.36 16.32 -18.53
N PRO A 210 -2.69 17.09 -19.40
CA PRO A 210 -1.72 18.12 -19.01
C PRO A 210 -2.25 19.17 -18.02
N GLU A 211 -3.54 19.49 -18.09
CA GLU A 211 -4.20 20.45 -17.21
C GLU A 211 -4.16 20.01 -15.73
N LEU A 212 -4.04 18.71 -15.48
CA LEU A 212 -3.94 18.15 -14.13
C LEU A 212 -2.49 18.09 -13.61
N TRP A 213 -1.48 18.31 -14.47
CA TRP A 213 -0.07 18.21 -14.08
C TRP A 213 0.34 19.18 -12.97
N PRO A 214 -0.14 20.45 -12.94
CA PRO A 214 0.16 21.36 -11.84
C PRO A 214 -0.35 20.88 -10.47
N LEU A 215 -1.40 20.06 -10.47
CA LEU A 215 -2.00 19.49 -9.25
C LEU A 215 -1.32 18.18 -8.83
N TRP A 216 -0.54 17.56 -9.72
CA TRP A 216 0.02 16.24 -9.53
C TRP A 216 1.35 16.23 -8.78
N LEU A 217 1.50 15.22 -7.94
CA LEU A 217 2.65 14.93 -7.12
C LEU A 217 3.03 13.45 -7.27
N ASN A 218 4.26 13.20 -7.72
CA ASN A 218 4.88 11.88 -7.64
C ASN A 218 5.52 11.72 -6.25
N TYR A 219 4.73 11.29 -5.27
CA TYR A 219 5.18 11.20 -3.88
C TYR A 219 4.85 9.85 -3.23
N PHE A 220 5.81 9.32 -2.49
CA PHE A 220 5.66 8.09 -1.71
C PHE A 220 6.62 8.06 -0.51
N PRO A 221 6.20 7.61 0.69
CA PRO A 221 4.84 7.22 1.04
C PRO A 221 3.98 8.45 1.34
N ILE A 222 2.70 8.38 0.96
CA ILE A 222 1.77 9.50 1.12
C ILE A 222 1.52 9.85 2.59
N SER A 223 1.72 8.90 3.51
CA SER A 223 1.49 9.10 4.95
C SER A 223 2.26 10.28 5.50
N GLU A 224 3.47 10.54 5.00
CA GLU A 224 4.29 11.69 5.38
C GLU A 224 3.58 13.05 5.20
N LEU A 225 2.67 13.14 4.23
CA LEU A 225 1.98 14.38 3.85
C LEU A 225 0.68 14.59 4.62
N LEU A 226 0.16 13.59 5.34
CA LEU A 226 -1.20 13.61 5.85
C LEU A 226 -1.47 14.74 6.85
N ASN A 227 -0.45 15.26 7.55
CA ASN A 227 -0.61 16.42 8.43
C ASN A 227 -0.96 17.72 7.69
N GLY A 228 -0.64 17.82 6.40
CA GLY A 228 -1.04 18.92 5.52
C GLY A 228 -2.38 18.71 4.82
N VAL A 229 -3.08 17.60 5.06
CA VAL A 229 -4.30 17.21 4.36
C VAL A 229 -5.50 17.35 5.29
N ASP A 230 -6.53 18.05 4.82
CA ASP A 230 -7.77 18.28 5.55
C ASP A 230 -8.86 17.25 5.18
N LEU A 231 -8.82 16.72 3.95
CA LEU A 231 -9.63 15.60 3.48
C LEU A 231 -8.83 14.70 2.51
N LEU A 232 -8.86 13.40 2.76
CA LEU A 232 -8.26 12.39 1.89
C LEU A 232 -9.33 11.71 1.02
N ILE A 233 -9.15 11.68 -0.29
CA ILE A 233 -10.04 10.95 -1.21
C ILE A 233 -9.22 9.90 -1.95
N GLY A 234 -9.71 8.68 -2.09
CA GLY A 234 -8.99 7.67 -2.86
C GLY A 234 -9.77 6.40 -3.12
N GLY A 235 -9.05 5.35 -3.54
CA GLY A 235 -9.65 4.02 -3.67
C GLY A 235 -9.79 3.30 -2.33
N GLY A 236 -10.68 2.30 -2.27
CA GLY A 236 -10.86 1.40 -1.13
C GLY A 236 -9.73 0.40 -0.92
N GLY A 237 -8.48 0.78 -1.16
CA GLY A 237 -7.31 -0.06 -0.90
C GLY A 237 -6.99 -0.12 0.60
N VAL A 238 -6.58 -1.30 1.09
CA VAL A 238 -6.30 -1.53 2.53
C VAL A 238 -5.35 -0.47 3.10
N ASN A 239 -4.23 -0.20 2.44
CA ASN A 239 -3.22 0.73 2.95
C ASN A 239 -3.76 2.15 3.17
N LEU A 240 -4.52 2.70 2.21
CA LEU A 240 -5.04 4.07 2.29
C LEU A 240 -6.10 4.20 3.40
N LEU A 241 -6.99 3.20 3.50
CA LEU A 241 -7.99 3.10 4.55
C LEU A 241 -7.35 2.97 5.94
N SER A 242 -6.32 2.13 6.07
CA SER A 242 -5.60 1.96 7.33
C SER A 242 -4.90 3.25 7.76
N GLU A 243 -4.17 3.90 6.84
CA GLU A 243 -3.49 5.16 7.12
C GLU A 243 -4.50 6.26 7.49
N SER A 244 -5.63 6.39 6.79
CA SER A 244 -6.63 7.41 7.13
C SER A 244 -7.19 7.23 8.54
N ARG A 245 -7.48 5.99 8.93
CA ARG A 245 -8.05 5.67 10.25
C ARG A 245 -7.04 5.85 11.38
N VAL A 246 -5.80 5.37 11.21
CA VAL A 246 -4.77 5.54 12.27
C VAL A 246 -4.40 7.00 12.46
N PHE A 247 -4.39 7.80 11.39
CA PHE A 247 -4.03 9.21 11.48
C PHE A 247 -5.23 10.14 11.69
N GLY A 248 -6.43 9.62 11.96
CA GLY A 248 -7.61 10.42 12.24
C GLY A 248 -7.99 11.37 11.10
N LYS A 249 -7.83 10.93 9.85
CA LYS A 249 -8.11 11.76 8.68
C LYS A 249 -9.56 11.62 8.26
N ARG A 250 -10.18 12.75 7.97
CA ARG A 250 -11.42 12.76 7.18
C ARG A 250 -11.13 12.08 5.85
N SER A 251 -11.99 11.17 5.46
CA SER A 251 -11.76 10.43 4.22
C SER A 251 -13.04 10.07 3.48
N LEU A 252 -12.92 10.01 2.15
CA LEU A 252 -13.92 9.51 1.23
C LEU A 252 -13.27 8.50 0.28
N PHE A 253 -13.95 7.39 0.01
CA PHE A 253 -13.38 6.28 -0.76
C PHE A 253 -14.32 5.80 -1.84
N CYS A 254 -13.77 5.61 -3.05
CA CYS A 254 -14.42 4.87 -4.11
C CYS A 254 -14.03 3.39 -4.04
N ALA A 255 -15.02 2.50 -4.04
CA ALA A 255 -14.79 1.09 -4.28
C ALA A 255 -14.65 0.85 -5.79
N PHE A 256 -13.52 0.28 -6.20
CA PHE A 256 -13.32 -0.18 -7.57
C PHE A 256 -13.64 -1.67 -7.67
N GLU A 257 -14.29 -2.07 -8.77
CA GLU A 257 -14.54 -3.48 -9.05
C GLU A 257 -13.23 -4.22 -9.31
N ARG A 258 -13.07 -5.36 -8.62
CA ARG A 258 -11.89 -6.21 -8.71
C ARG A 258 -12.34 -7.67 -8.62
N PRO A 259 -11.68 -8.60 -9.32
CA PRO A 259 -12.04 -10.02 -9.25
C PRO A 259 -11.91 -10.64 -7.85
N ILE A 260 -10.97 -10.13 -7.04
CA ILE A 260 -10.61 -10.70 -5.74
C ILE A 260 -10.74 -9.67 -4.61
N ASP A 261 -10.37 -8.42 -4.88
CA ASP A 261 -10.26 -7.37 -3.87
C ASP A 261 -11.61 -6.70 -3.58
N GLN A 262 -12.31 -7.14 -2.53
CA GLN A 262 -13.64 -6.64 -2.15
C GLN A 262 -13.58 -5.28 -1.45
N GLN A 263 -13.28 -4.22 -2.20
CA GLN A 263 -13.11 -2.86 -1.66
C GLN A 263 -14.38 -2.28 -1.04
N ALA A 264 -15.56 -2.62 -1.56
CA ALA A 264 -16.82 -2.12 -1.03
C ALA A 264 -17.08 -2.58 0.41
N LEU A 265 -16.68 -3.79 0.78
CA LEU A 265 -16.97 -4.37 2.11
C LEU A 265 -16.19 -3.71 3.25
N ARG A 266 -15.10 -3.00 2.96
CA ARG A 266 -14.24 -2.38 3.99
C ARG A 266 -14.45 -0.88 4.16
N ILE A 267 -15.08 -0.24 3.18
CA ILE A 267 -15.41 1.19 3.24
C ILE A 267 -16.65 1.33 4.13
N MET A 268 -16.57 2.21 5.14
CA MET A 268 -17.73 2.50 5.97
C MET A 268 -18.77 3.27 5.16
N PRO A 269 -20.08 3.07 5.38
CA PRO A 269 -21.11 3.78 4.62
C PRO A 269 -20.95 5.32 4.64
N CYS A 270 -20.48 5.89 5.75
CA CYS A 270 -20.22 7.34 5.90
C CYS A 270 -18.94 7.85 5.22
N ASP A 271 -18.11 6.95 4.71
CA ASP A 271 -16.89 7.25 3.96
C ASP A 271 -17.03 6.85 2.48
N LEU A 272 -18.18 6.30 2.06
CA LEU A 272 -18.36 5.83 0.68
C LEU A 272 -18.65 6.99 -0.27
N LEU A 273 -17.77 7.16 -1.25
CA LEU A 273 -17.98 8.04 -2.40
C LEU A 273 -18.31 7.18 -3.62
N LYS A 274 -19.57 7.26 -4.06
CA LYS A 274 -20.06 6.47 -5.20
C LYS A 274 -19.33 6.88 -6.48
N TRP A 275 -18.69 5.91 -7.12
CA TRP A 275 -17.90 6.11 -8.33
C TRP A 275 -18.72 6.73 -9.47
N ASP A 276 -19.96 6.31 -9.61
CA ASP A 276 -20.89 6.69 -10.66
C ASP A 276 -21.71 7.95 -10.35
N ALA A 277 -21.62 8.50 -9.14
CA ALA A 277 -22.32 9.73 -8.76
C ALA A 277 -21.90 10.92 -9.63
N ASP A 278 -22.84 11.85 -9.83
CA ASP A 278 -22.61 13.06 -10.60
C ASP A 278 -21.64 14.03 -9.87
N PRO A 279 -21.03 14.98 -10.60
CA PRO A 279 -20.08 15.93 -10.02
C PRO A 279 -20.65 16.81 -8.89
N THR A 280 -21.95 17.13 -8.92
CA THR A 280 -22.62 17.95 -7.90
C THR A 280 -22.73 17.18 -6.59
N GLU A 281 -23.06 15.90 -6.67
CA GLU A 281 -23.13 15.02 -5.51
C GLU A 281 -21.74 14.82 -4.88
N TRP A 282 -20.68 14.68 -5.69
CA TRP A 282 -19.31 14.68 -5.19
C TRP A 282 -18.96 15.97 -4.44
N ALA A 283 -19.26 17.13 -5.05
CA ALA A 283 -19.01 18.43 -4.44
C ALA A 283 -19.74 18.59 -3.10
N ARG A 284 -21.00 18.14 -3.03
CA ARG A 284 -21.82 18.13 -1.81
C ARG A 284 -21.18 17.27 -0.72
N GLN A 285 -20.88 16.00 -1.02
CA GLN A 285 -20.27 15.08 -0.05
C GLN A 285 -18.90 15.57 0.44
N VAL A 286 -18.07 16.14 -0.44
CA VAL A 286 -16.78 16.71 -0.05
C VAL A 286 -16.95 17.89 0.90
N SER A 287 -17.88 18.80 0.60
CA SER A 287 -18.18 19.96 1.44
C SER A 287 -18.70 19.53 2.82
N GLU A 288 -19.63 18.57 2.84
CA GLU A 288 -20.17 18.00 4.08
C GLU A 288 -19.08 17.31 4.91
N LYS A 289 -18.21 16.53 4.27
CA LYS A 289 -17.13 15.83 4.97
C LYS A 289 -16.14 16.82 5.56
N LEU A 290 -15.77 17.87 4.81
CA LEU A 290 -14.87 18.93 5.30
C LEU A 290 -15.44 19.67 6.52
N ALA A 291 -16.76 19.85 6.59
CA ALA A 291 -17.44 20.51 7.71
C ALA A 291 -17.51 19.64 8.99
N GLN A 292 -17.32 18.32 8.90
CA GLN A 292 -17.31 17.43 10.07
C GLN A 292 -16.04 17.59 10.89
N THR A 293 -16.08 17.27 12.18
CA THR A 293 -14.85 17.11 12.98
C THR A 293 -14.02 15.94 12.44
N PRO A 294 -12.67 16.02 12.41
CA PRO A 294 -11.86 14.86 12.05
C PRO A 294 -12.17 13.68 12.98
N PRO A 295 -12.17 12.44 12.46
CA PRO A 295 -12.35 11.27 13.32
C PRO A 295 -11.17 11.14 14.29
N GLU A 296 -11.43 10.57 15.46
CA GLU A 296 -10.37 10.23 16.41
C GLU A 296 -9.40 9.18 15.79
N PRO A 297 -8.08 9.36 15.95
CA PRO A 297 -7.09 8.36 15.58
C PRO A 297 -7.37 6.98 16.18
N VAL A 298 -7.35 5.94 15.36
CA VAL A 298 -7.49 4.55 15.83
C VAL A 298 -6.13 3.97 16.19
N ASN A 299 -6.01 3.38 17.38
CA ASN A 299 -4.82 2.60 17.72
C ASN A 299 -4.85 1.26 16.95
N GLY A 300 -4.10 1.18 15.87
CA GLY A 300 -4.04 -0.02 15.03
C GLY A 300 -2.71 -0.24 14.31
N ASP A 301 -1.69 0.61 14.51
CA ASP A 301 -0.38 0.38 13.89
C ASP A 301 0.39 -0.72 14.63
N LYS A 302 0.60 -1.85 13.96
CA LYS A 302 1.34 -3.00 14.49
C LYS A 302 2.65 -3.25 13.75
N THR A 303 3.03 -2.34 12.85
CA THR A 303 4.21 -2.50 11.99
C THR A 303 5.49 -2.76 12.79
N ARG A 304 5.70 -2.00 13.88
CA ARG A 304 6.91 -2.13 14.72
C ARG A 304 6.96 -3.46 15.47
N GLU A 305 5.82 -3.89 16.01
CA GLU A 305 5.69 -5.13 16.78
C GLU A 305 5.94 -6.34 15.87
N LEU A 306 5.27 -6.40 14.72
CA LEU A 306 5.45 -7.46 13.74
C LEU A 306 6.86 -7.49 13.16
N ALA A 307 7.46 -6.32 12.90
CA ALA A 307 8.86 -6.23 12.50
C ALA A 307 9.83 -6.74 13.59
N ALA A 308 9.52 -6.52 14.87
CA ALA A 308 10.31 -7.06 15.97
C ALA A 308 10.22 -8.58 16.08
N MET A 309 9.05 -9.16 15.78
CA MET A 309 8.90 -10.60 15.67
C MET A 309 9.75 -11.18 14.53
N ILE A 310 9.75 -10.54 13.35
CA ILE A 310 10.61 -10.94 12.23
C ILE A 310 12.09 -10.83 12.62
N ALA A 311 12.49 -9.71 13.24
CA ALA A 311 13.86 -9.50 13.68
C ALA A 311 14.32 -10.58 14.67
N LYS A 312 13.47 -10.98 15.63
CA LYS A 312 13.77 -12.05 16.57
C LYS A 312 13.99 -13.40 15.88
N MET A 313 13.30 -13.69 14.77
CA MET A 313 13.49 -14.93 14.00
C MET A 313 14.79 -14.96 13.20
N LEU A 314 15.40 -13.80 12.97
CA LEU A 314 16.69 -13.67 12.28
C LEU A 314 17.89 -13.68 13.24
N ASN A 315 17.66 -13.69 14.55
CA ASN A 315 18.68 -13.79 15.59
C ASN A 315 18.84 -15.22 16.08
#